data_AF-A0A9C9Z6F8-F1
#
_entry.id   AF-A0A9C9Z6F8-F1
#
_cell.length_a   1.000
_cell.length_b   1.000
_cell.length_c   1.000
_cell.angle_alpha   90.00
_cell.angle_beta   90.00
_cell.angle_gamma   90.00
#
_symmetry.space_group_name_H-M   'P 1'
#
loop_
_entity.id
_entity.type
_entity.pdbx_description
1 polymer ?
#
loop_
_entity_poly.entity_id
_entity_poly.type
_entity_poly.pdbx_seq_one_letter_code
_entity_poly.pdbx_strand_id
1 'polypeptide(L)'
;MSRATLHAIARHYGTGRQQVTALDSVSFELARGEFLAVVGPSGSGKSSLLNICGLIDSPSSGRYQLDDVAVDRLNPQQRCTYRRRHIGFVFQRHQLIPAMTVFENIAYPLYLNGMATAQIRTEVNALLEKIGLTQRHRHLPRQLSGGERQRVGIARALIKKPKLVIADEPSASLDHQHAYASLQLMRELNREHGASFLIASHDAFVIEQCDRKISLFDGRLVDSDA
;
A
#
# COMPACT_ATOMS: atom_id res chain seq x y z
N MET A 1 0.84 -1.59 20.36
CA MET A 1 1.31 -0.24 19.97
C MET A 1 0.83 0.07 18.57
N SER A 2 0.39 1.30 18.32
CA SER A 2 -0.11 1.76 17.01
C SER A 2 1.03 1.87 15.98
N ARG A 3 0.76 1.49 14.73
CA ARG A 3 1.59 1.79 13.55
C ARG A 3 1.23 3.15 12.98
N ALA A 4 -0.05 3.48 12.90
CA ALA A 4 -0.55 4.72 12.35
C ALA A 4 -1.72 5.22 13.20
N THR A 5 -1.71 6.48 13.60
CA THR A 5 -2.83 7.12 14.29
C THR A 5 -3.26 8.34 13.49
N LEU A 6 -4.53 8.34 13.10
CA LEU A 6 -5.19 9.41 12.38
C LEU A 6 -6.25 10.02 13.30
N HIS A 7 -6.24 11.33 13.45
CA HIS A 7 -7.19 12.04 14.28
C HIS A 7 -7.77 13.23 13.52
N ALA A 8 -9.10 13.22 13.35
CA ALA A 8 -9.90 14.24 12.70
C ALA A 8 -9.36 14.66 11.31
N ILE A 9 -9.00 13.68 10.48
CA ILE A 9 -8.47 13.94 9.14
C ILE A 9 -9.58 14.44 8.23
N ALA A 10 -9.39 15.64 7.70
CA ALA A 10 -10.21 16.19 6.64
C ALA A 10 -9.39 16.43 5.37
N ARG A 11 -10.04 16.29 4.21
CA ARG A 11 -9.45 16.58 2.91
C ARG A 11 -10.46 17.27 2.03
N HIS A 12 -10.11 18.47 1.59
CA HIS A 12 -10.88 19.24 0.63
C HIS A 12 -10.09 19.44 -0.66
N TYR A 13 -10.76 19.30 -1.80
CA TYR A 13 -10.22 19.58 -3.13
C TYR A 13 -10.92 20.81 -3.72
N GLY A 14 -10.17 21.61 -4.48
CA GLY A 14 -10.67 22.87 -5.04
C GLY A 14 -10.74 24.00 -4.02
N THR A 15 -11.34 25.12 -4.43
CA THR A 15 -11.47 26.35 -3.61
C THR A 15 -12.83 27.00 -3.83
N GLY A 16 -13.35 27.70 -2.82
CA GLY A 16 -14.59 28.46 -2.93
C GLY A 16 -15.82 27.58 -3.22
N ARG A 17 -16.68 28.00 -4.13
CA ARG A 17 -17.95 27.30 -4.45
C ARG A 17 -17.78 25.92 -5.10
N GLN A 18 -16.58 25.57 -5.57
CA GLN A 18 -16.27 24.27 -6.17
C GLN A 18 -15.53 23.34 -5.19
N GLN A 19 -15.45 23.71 -3.91
CA GLN A 19 -14.78 22.88 -2.92
C GLN A 19 -15.55 21.58 -2.68
N VAL A 20 -14.86 20.45 -2.85
CA VAL A 20 -15.38 19.11 -2.58
C VAL A 20 -14.70 18.55 -1.34
N THR A 21 -15.49 18.10 -0.37
CA THR A 21 -14.99 17.39 0.82
C THR A 21 -14.88 15.91 0.51
N ALA A 22 -13.65 15.41 0.41
CA ALA A 22 -13.38 13.99 0.16
C ALA A 22 -13.24 13.18 1.45
N LEU A 23 -12.77 13.80 2.53
CA LEU A 23 -12.74 13.23 3.87
C LEU A 23 -13.20 14.28 4.87
N ASP A 24 -13.97 13.84 5.86
CA ASP A 24 -14.53 14.67 6.90
C ASP A 24 -14.30 14.00 8.26
N SER A 25 -13.34 14.56 9.01
CA SER A 25 -13.07 14.22 10.41
C SER A 25 -12.79 12.73 10.68
N VAL A 26 -12.14 12.05 9.73
CA VAL A 26 -11.79 10.62 9.82
C VAL A 26 -10.77 10.37 10.92
N SER A 27 -11.09 9.48 11.86
CA SER A 27 -10.23 9.13 12.99
C SER A 27 -10.16 7.61 13.16
N PHE A 28 -8.97 7.03 13.13
CA PHE A 28 -8.75 5.61 13.44
C PHE A 28 -7.28 5.35 13.75
N GLU A 29 -7.03 4.20 14.36
CA GLU A 29 -5.69 3.66 14.56
C GLU A 29 -5.50 2.39 13.73
N LEU A 30 -4.27 2.17 13.26
CA LEU A 30 -3.82 0.95 12.62
C LEU A 30 -2.75 0.33 13.53
N ALA A 31 -2.97 -0.88 14.01
CA ALA A 31 -2.01 -1.59 14.84
C ALA A 31 -0.80 -2.10 14.00
N ARG A 32 0.32 -2.36 14.68
CA ARG A 32 1.49 -2.95 14.05
C ARG A 32 1.19 -4.37 13.57
N GLY A 33 1.52 -4.66 12.31
CA GLY A 33 1.26 -5.95 11.68
C GLY A 33 -0.19 -6.17 11.23
N GLU A 34 -1.10 -5.24 11.53
CA GLU A 34 -2.52 -5.36 11.18
C GLU A 34 -2.75 -5.21 9.68
N PHE A 35 -3.60 -6.08 9.14
CA PHE A 35 -4.22 -5.96 7.83
C PHE A 35 -5.61 -5.34 8.01
N LEU A 36 -5.72 -4.04 7.72
CA LEU A 36 -6.96 -3.28 7.84
C LEU A 36 -7.60 -3.06 6.47
N ALA A 37 -8.82 -3.57 6.30
CA ALA A 37 -9.62 -3.32 5.11
C ALA A 37 -10.35 -1.96 5.21
N VAL A 38 -10.33 -1.18 4.13
CA VAL A 38 -11.13 0.04 3.96
C VAL A 38 -12.18 -0.24 2.91
N VAL A 39 -13.45 -0.25 3.32
CA VAL A 39 -14.59 -0.60 2.47
C VAL A 39 -15.51 0.60 2.28
N GLY A 40 -16.31 0.60 1.21
CA GLY A 40 -17.27 1.67 0.92
C GLY A 40 -17.55 1.82 -0.58
N PRO A 41 -18.62 2.54 -0.96
CA PRO A 41 -18.99 2.71 -2.37
C PRO A 41 -17.97 3.55 -3.14
N SER A 42 -18.04 3.52 -4.47
CA SER A 42 -17.24 4.44 -5.30
C SER A 42 -17.51 5.89 -4.91
N GLY A 43 -16.47 6.73 -4.86
CA GLY A 43 -16.59 8.12 -4.45
C GLY A 43 -16.61 8.37 -2.93
N SER A 44 -16.61 7.34 -2.08
CA SER A 44 -16.71 7.53 -0.61
C SER A 44 -15.49 8.14 0.07
N GLY A 45 -14.39 8.37 -0.67
CA GLY A 45 -13.14 8.94 -0.15
C GLY A 45 -12.01 7.94 0.07
N LYS A 46 -12.19 6.64 -0.23
CA LYS A 46 -11.18 5.58 0.01
C LYS A 46 -9.82 5.93 -0.60
N SER A 47 -9.77 6.28 -1.89
CA SER A 47 -8.53 6.62 -2.58
C SER A 47 -7.87 7.88 -1.99
N SER A 48 -8.66 8.86 -1.55
CA SER A 48 -8.14 10.04 -0.83
C SER A 48 -7.52 9.66 0.52
N LEU A 49 -8.17 8.76 1.27
CA LEU A 49 -7.63 8.23 2.52
C LEU A 49 -6.33 7.45 2.29
N LEU A 50 -6.32 6.53 1.32
CA LEU A 50 -5.13 5.76 0.94
C LEU A 50 -3.98 6.67 0.49
N ASN A 51 -4.27 7.74 -0.26
CA ASN A 51 -3.27 8.71 -0.68
C ASN A 51 -2.67 9.50 0.49
N ILE A 52 -3.47 9.86 1.50
CA ILE A 52 -2.98 10.52 2.72
C ILE A 52 -2.14 9.55 3.56
N CYS A 53 -2.65 8.34 3.83
CA CYS A 53 -1.90 7.30 4.54
C CYS A 53 -0.61 6.91 3.81
N GLY A 54 -0.65 6.89 2.48
CA GLY A 54 0.50 6.66 1.62
C GLY A 54 1.45 7.85 1.49
N LEU A 55 1.11 8.99 2.09
CA LEU A 55 1.87 10.24 2.00
C LEU A 55 2.05 10.76 0.57
N ILE A 56 1.18 10.35 -0.36
CA ILE A 56 1.10 10.91 -1.71
C ILE A 56 0.52 12.33 -1.60
N ASP A 57 -0.56 12.46 -0.84
CA ASP A 57 -1.22 13.71 -0.52
C ASP A 57 -1.00 14.08 0.96
N SER A 58 -1.43 15.28 1.35
CA SER A 58 -1.48 15.73 2.75
C SER A 58 -2.92 16.08 3.14
N PRO A 59 -3.28 15.88 4.42
CA PRO A 59 -4.58 16.31 4.90
C PRO A 59 -4.74 17.83 4.82
N SER A 60 -5.96 18.30 4.63
CA SER A 60 -6.29 19.73 4.74
C SER A 60 -6.31 20.18 6.22
N SER A 61 -6.67 19.27 7.12
CA SER A 61 -6.63 19.45 8.58
C SER A 61 -6.64 18.09 9.29
N GLY A 62 -6.39 18.11 10.61
CA GLY A 62 -6.25 16.90 11.43
C GLY A 62 -4.80 16.58 11.77
N ARG A 63 -4.58 15.40 12.33
CA ARG A 63 -3.24 14.91 12.74
C ARG A 63 -3.04 13.51 12.20
N TYR A 64 -1.85 13.27 11.63
CA TYR A 64 -1.46 11.95 11.16
C TYR A 64 -0.05 11.61 11.66
N GLN A 65 0.04 10.55 12.46
CA GLN A 65 1.29 10.01 12.97
C GLN A 65 1.54 8.61 12.39
N LEU A 66 2.78 8.35 11.94
CA LEU A 66 3.24 7.01 11.55
C LEU A 66 4.43 6.59 12.42
N ASP A 67 4.23 5.56 13.25
CA ASP A 67 5.00 5.31 14.46
C ASP A 67 5.15 6.60 15.29
N ASP A 68 6.39 7.05 15.55
CA ASP A 68 6.67 8.23 16.38
C ASP A 68 6.81 9.53 15.55
N VAL A 69 6.49 9.49 14.25
CA VAL A 69 6.71 10.63 13.34
C VAL A 69 5.37 11.30 12.98
N ALA A 70 5.23 12.58 13.30
CA ALA A 70 4.12 13.43 12.86
C ALA A 70 4.24 13.74 11.35
N VAL A 71 3.71 12.85 10.52
CA VAL A 71 3.89 12.88 9.07
C VAL A 71 3.03 13.96 8.38
N ASP A 72 1.99 14.46 9.05
CA ASP A 72 1.17 15.60 8.64
C ASP A 72 1.98 16.91 8.52
N ARG A 73 3.09 17.01 9.26
CA ARG A 73 3.95 18.21 9.31
C ARG A 73 5.13 18.17 8.35
N LEU A 74 5.32 17.07 7.63
CA LEU A 74 6.43 16.93 6.70
C LEU A 74 6.20 17.81 5.47
N ASN A 75 7.23 18.57 5.09
CA ASN A 75 7.22 19.28 3.82
C ASN A 75 7.26 18.28 2.64
N PRO A 76 6.97 18.72 1.39
CA PRO A 76 6.90 17.82 0.24
C PRO A 76 8.14 16.94 0.04
N GLN A 77 9.35 17.48 0.25
CA GLN A 77 10.61 16.75 0.06
C GLN A 77 10.84 15.70 1.16
N GLN A 78 10.57 16.07 2.41
CA GLN A 78 10.63 15.15 3.55
C GLN A 78 9.61 14.03 3.39
N ARG A 79 8.39 14.37 2.97
CA ARG A 79 7.31 13.42 2.72
C ARG A 79 7.66 12.42 1.62
N CYS A 80 8.23 12.90 0.52
CA CYS A 80 8.74 12.04 -0.56
C CYS A 80 9.82 11.07 -0.06
N THR A 81 10.80 11.58 0.70
CA THR A 81 11.89 10.77 1.27
C THR A 81 11.37 9.73 2.25
N TYR A 82 10.43 10.10 3.12
CA TYR A 82 9.83 9.21 4.11
C TYR A 82 9.01 8.11 3.43
N ARG A 83 8.15 8.46 2.46
CA ARG A 83 7.40 7.52 1.63
C ARG A 83 8.32 6.53 0.90
N ARG A 84 9.41 7.03 0.30
CA ARG A 84 10.41 6.20 -0.39
C ARG A 84 10.98 5.11 0.51
N ARG A 85 11.23 5.41 1.78
CA ARG A 85 11.85 4.47 2.73
C ARG A 85 10.85 3.57 3.45
N HIS A 86 9.68 4.09 3.80
CA HIS A 86 8.81 3.46 4.81
C HIS A 86 7.46 2.97 4.29
N ILE A 87 7.07 3.30 3.06
CA ILE A 87 5.73 2.97 2.54
C ILE A 87 5.84 2.18 1.24
N GLY A 88 5.32 0.95 1.24
CA GLY A 88 5.15 0.12 0.05
C GLY A 88 3.79 0.36 -0.62
N PHE A 89 3.72 0.15 -1.94
CA PHE A 89 2.47 0.27 -2.69
C PHE A 89 2.21 -0.97 -3.55
N VAL A 90 1.01 -1.52 -3.41
CA VAL A 90 0.47 -2.57 -4.28
C VAL A 90 -0.75 -1.98 -4.99
N PHE A 91 -0.70 -1.95 -6.32
CA PHE A 91 -1.76 -1.35 -7.13
C PHE A 91 -2.55 -2.43 -7.86
N GLN A 92 -3.84 -2.20 -8.09
CA GLN A 92 -4.73 -3.05 -8.88
C GLN A 92 -4.14 -3.53 -10.21
N ARG A 93 -3.53 -2.62 -10.99
CA ARG A 93 -2.90 -2.97 -12.28
C ARG A 93 -1.40 -3.26 -12.19
N HIS A 94 -0.89 -3.56 -11.00
CA HIS A 94 0.52 -3.83 -10.66
C HIS A 94 1.48 -2.65 -10.86
N GLN A 95 1.22 -1.79 -11.86
CA GLN A 95 2.03 -0.63 -12.25
C GLN A 95 3.52 -0.94 -12.32
N LEU A 96 3.88 -2.08 -12.94
CA LEU A 96 5.28 -2.40 -13.24
C LEU A 96 5.80 -1.45 -14.31
N ILE A 97 7.09 -1.12 -14.24
CA ILE A 97 7.76 -0.27 -15.22
C ILE A 97 8.02 -1.13 -16.47
N PRO A 98 7.38 -0.85 -17.63
CA PRO A 98 7.39 -1.77 -18.78
C PRO A 98 8.76 -2.00 -19.38
N ALA A 99 9.64 -0.99 -19.28
CA ALA A 99 11.00 -1.02 -19.81
C ALA A 99 12.02 -1.71 -18.86
N MET A 100 11.59 -2.09 -17.66
CA MET A 100 12.43 -2.77 -16.67
C MET A 100 12.09 -4.25 -16.62
N THR A 101 13.09 -5.09 -16.45
CA THR A 101 12.95 -6.51 -16.16
C THR A 101 12.29 -6.76 -14.79
N VAL A 102 11.93 -8.01 -14.51
CA VAL A 102 11.47 -8.43 -13.18
C VAL A 102 12.46 -8.04 -12.09
N PHE A 103 13.75 -8.35 -12.29
CA PHE A 103 14.81 -8.00 -11.33
C PHE A 103 14.85 -6.49 -11.09
N GLU A 104 14.88 -5.70 -12.17
CA GLU A 104 14.98 -4.24 -12.08
C GLU A 104 13.75 -3.62 -11.41
N ASN A 105 12.55 -4.11 -11.71
CA ASN A 105 11.32 -3.66 -11.05
C ASN A 105 11.38 -3.87 -9.53
N ILE A 106 11.86 -5.04 -9.08
CA ILE A 106 12.00 -5.35 -7.64
C ILE A 106 13.15 -4.55 -7.03
N ALA A 107 14.28 -4.42 -7.73
CA ALA A 107 15.46 -3.71 -7.24
C ALA A 107 15.28 -2.19 -7.15
N TYR A 108 14.39 -1.61 -7.97
CA TYR A 108 14.25 -0.16 -8.14
C TYR A 108 14.17 0.64 -6.82
N PRO A 109 13.34 0.27 -5.82
CA PRO A 109 13.28 1.00 -4.56
C PRO A 109 14.60 0.97 -3.76
N LEU A 110 15.40 -0.09 -3.89
CA LEU A 110 16.69 -0.21 -3.22
C LEU A 110 17.75 0.70 -3.85
N TYR A 111 17.77 0.78 -5.19
CA TYR A 111 18.62 1.74 -5.90
C TYR A 111 18.30 3.18 -5.49
N LEU A 112 17.01 3.53 -5.43
CA LEU A 112 16.59 4.87 -5.01
C LEU A 112 16.98 5.18 -3.55
N ASN A 113 17.17 4.16 -2.70
CA ASN A 113 17.62 4.31 -1.33
C ASN A 113 19.15 4.28 -1.17
N GLY A 114 19.91 4.16 -2.27
CA GLY A 114 21.37 4.19 -2.27
C GLY A 114 22.03 2.90 -1.79
N MET A 115 21.32 1.76 -1.83
CA MET A 115 21.91 0.46 -1.47
C MET A 115 22.96 0.03 -2.51
N ALA A 116 24.05 -0.59 -2.06
CA ALA A 116 25.11 -1.06 -2.95
C ALA A 116 24.63 -2.19 -3.86
N THR A 117 25.06 -2.19 -5.13
CA THR A 117 24.61 -3.17 -6.15
C THR A 117 24.79 -4.62 -5.73
N ALA A 118 25.89 -4.96 -5.04
CA ALA A 118 26.13 -6.30 -4.54
C ALA A 118 25.07 -6.75 -3.51
N GLN A 119 24.69 -5.85 -2.59
CA GLN A 119 23.64 -6.10 -1.60
C GLN A 119 22.26 -6.20 -2.27
N ILE A 120 21.96 -5.32 -3.23
CA ILE A 120 20.73 -5.38 -4.02
C ILE A 120 20.57 -6.73 -4.68
N ARG A 121 21.64 -7.24 -5.32
CA ARG A 121 21.61 -8.55 -5.98
C ARG A 121 21.27 -9.67 -5.00
N THR A 122 21.83 -9.65 -3.80
CA THR A 122 21.54 -10.65 -2.76
C THR A 122 20.08 -10.59 -2.32
N GLU A 123 19.58 -9.41 -1.93
CA GLU A 123 18.21 -9.24 -1.43
C GLU A 123 17.16 -9.58 -2.52
N VAL A 124 17.39 -9.14 -3.75
CA VAL A 124 16.45 -9.39 -4.86
C VAL A 124 16.45 -10.86 -5.25
N ASN A 125 17.61 -11.54 -5.28
CA ASN A 125 17.66 -12.97 -5.59
C ASN A 125 16.95 -13.82 -4.53
N ALA A 126 17.15 -13.51 -3.25
CA ALA A 126 16.42 -14.17 -2.17
C ALA A 126 14.91 -13.98 -2.31
N LEU A 127 14.46 -12.78 -2.67
CA LEU A 127 13.04 -12.51 -2.87
C LEU A 127 12.49 -13.20 -4.13
N LEU A 128 13.26 -13.27 -5.22
CA LEU A 128 12.89 -13.99 -6.44
C LEU A 128 12.65 -15.47 -6.19
N GLU A 129 13.45 -16.09 -5.32
CA GLU A 129 13.26 -17.47 -4.88
C GLU A 129 11.97 -17.63 -4.10
N LYS A 130 11.73 -16.78 -3.08
CA LYS A 130 10.49 -16.81 -2.27
C LYS A 130 9.23 -16.67 -3.12
N ILE A 131 9.25 -15.87 -4.20
CA ILE A 131 8.09 -15.67 -5.08
C ILE A 131 8.04 -16.61 -6.30
N GLY A 132 8.99 -17.54 -6.42
CA GLY A 132 9.07 -18.53 -7.50
C GLY A 132 9.36 -17.95 -8.89
N LEU A 133 10.12 -16.86 -8.98
CA LEU A 133 10.41 -16.14 -10.25
C LEU A 133 11.89 -16.06 -10.61
N THR A 134 12.76 -16.88 -9.99
CA THR A 134 14.21 -16.90 -10.28
C THR A 134 14.52 -17.05 -11.77
N GLN A 135 13.87 -17.97 -12.48
CA GLN A 135 14.08 -18.18 -13.92
C GLN A 135 13.49 -17.07 -14.80
N ARG A 136 12.61 -16.24 -14.22
CA ARG A 136 11.95 -15.13 -14.90
C ARG A 136 12.63 -13.78 -14.67
N HIS A 137 13.72 -13.71 -13.90
CA HIS A 137 14.32 -12.44 -13.45
C HIS A 137 14.67 -11.44 -14.57
N ARG A 138 15.02 -11.92 -15.79
CA ARG A 138 15.32 -11.08 -16.96
C ARG A 138 14.12 -10.77 -17.85
N HIS A 139 12.95 -11.33 -17.57
CA HIS A 139 11.75 -11.10 -18.39
C HIS A 139 11.21 -9.69 -18.15
N LEU A 140 10.63 -9.10 -19.18
CA LEU A 140 9.86 -7.86 -19.11
C LEU A 140 8.41 -8.14 -18.66
N PRO A 141 7.69 -7.16 -18.07
CA PRO A 141 6.32 -7.34 -17.59
C PRO A 141 5.34 -7.92 -18.61
N ARG A 142 5.52 -7.60 -19.90
CA ARG A 142 4.69 -8.12 -21.01
C ARG A 142 4.86 -9.62 -21.26
N GLN A 143 5.94 -10.22 -20.77
CA GLN A 143 6.25 -11.64 -20.92
C GLN A 143 5.78 -12.48 -19.72
N LEU A 144 5.10 -11.86 -18.76
CA LEU A 144 4.61 -12.49 -17.53
C LEU A 144 3.10 -12.73 -17.61
N SER A 145 2.60 -13.70 -16.85
CA SER A 145 1.17 -13.84 -16.57
C SER A 145 0.66 -12.73 -15.64
N GLY A 146 -0.66 -12.62 -15.46
CA GLY A 146 -1.26 -11.68 -14.50
C GLY A 146 -0.76 -11.90 -13.08
N GLY A 147 -0.85 -13.14 -12.58
CA GLY A 147 -0.38 -13.50 -11.24
C GLY A 147 1.14 -13.33 -11.07
N GLU A 148 1.94 -13.60 -12.11
CA GLU A 148 3.39 -13.32 -12.06
C GLU A 148 3.66 -11.82 -11.91
N ARG A 149 2.98 -10.95 -12.69
CA ARG A 149 3.11 -9.49 -12.54
C ARG A 149 2.73 -9.02 -11.14
N GLN A 150 1.73 -9.65 -10.54
CA GLN A 150 1.30 -9.32 -9.19
C GLN A 150 2.33 -9.69 -8.13
N ARG A 151 2.89 -10.90 -8.20
CA ARG A 151 3.97 -11.31 -7.30
C ARG A 151 5.16 -10.35 -7.39
N VAL A 152 5.49 -9.88 -8.58
CA VAL A 152 6.53 -8.85 -8.79
C VAL A 152 6.13 -7.51 -8.15
N GLY A 153 4.88 -7.08 -8.29
CA GLY A 153 4.37 -5.86 -7.66
C GLY A 153 4.43 -5.91 -6.14
N ILE A 154 4.01 -7.02 -5.54
CA ILE A 154 4.09 -7.28 -4.10
C ILE A 154 5.55 -7.31 -3.63
N ALA A 155 6.41 -8.04 -4.34
CA ALA A 155 7.83 -8.11 -4.04
C ALA A 155 8.49 -6.72 -4.06
N ARG A 156 8.22 -5.91 -5.09
CA ARG A 156 8.70 -4.52 -5.18
C ARG A 156 8.21 -3.66 -4.01
N ALA A 157 6.97 -3.86 -3.55
CA ALA A 157 6.44 -3.09 -2.42
C ALA A 157 7.17 -3.43 -1.11
N LEU A 158 7.51 -4.71 -0.92
CA LEU A 158 8.02 -5.26 0.34
C LEU A 158 9.55 -5.36 0.43
N ILE A 159 10.28 -5.36 -0.69
CA ILE A 159 11.75 -5.51 -0.74
C ILE A 159 12.49 -4.52 0.16
N LYS A 160 11.98 -3.30 0.31
CA LYS A 160 12.56 -2.25 1.14
C LYS A 160 12.15 -2.32 2.62
N LYS A 161 11.44 -3.38 3.02
CA LYS A 161 11.02 -3.67 4.40
C LYS A 161 10.21 -2.49 4.98
N PRO A 162 9.11 -2.09 4.31
CA PRO A 162 8.35 -0.90 4.69
C PRO A 162 7.67 -1.07 6.06
N LYS A 163 7.30 0.06 6.66
CA LYS A 163 6.48 0.11 7.88
C LYS A 163 4.98 -0.08 7.58
N LEU A 164 4.55 0.45 6.45
CA LEU A 164 3.17 0.45 5.98
C LEU A 164 3.12 0.04 4.50
N VAL A 165 2.15 -0.79 4.14
CA VAL A 165 1.81 -1.08 2.75
C VAL A 165 0.42 -0.57 2.46
N ILE A 166 0.31 0.25 1.42
CA ILE A 166 -0.97 0.68 0.86
C ILE A 166 -1.30 -0.25 -0.30
N ALA A 167 -2.46 -0.90 -0.24
CA ALA A 167 -2.96 -1.75 -1.31
C ALA A 167 -4.29 -1.20 -1.83
N ASP A 168 -4.31 -0.76 -3.09
CA ASP A 168 -5.53 -0.25 -3.73
C ASP A 168 -6.07 -1.31 -4.70
N GLU A 169 -7.15 -1.96 -4.30
CA GLU A 169 -7.81 -3.08 -4.99
C GLU A 169 -6.82 -4.14 -5.52
N PRO A 170 -5.97 -4.74 -4.65
CA PRO A 170 -4.89 -5.61 -5.09
C PRO A 170 -5.36 -6.89 -5.80
N SER A 171 -6.66 -7.22 -5.72
CA SER A 171 -7.27 -8.44 -6.27
C SER A 171 -8.32 -8.20 -7.37
N ALA A 172 -8.67 -6.96 -7.72
CA ALA A 172 -9.86 -6.68 -8.53
C ALA A 172 -9.83 -7.15 -10.00
N SER A 173 -8.78 -7.87 -10.41
CA SER A 173 -8.70 -8.54 -11.72
C SER A 173 -8.38 -10.04 -11.62
N LEU A 174 -8.64 -10.65 -10.45
CA LEU A 174 -8.25 -12.01 -10.14
C LEU A 174 -9.46 -12.82 -9.69
N ASP A 175 -9.41 -14.13 -9.92
CA ASP A 175 -10.33 -15.04 -9.24
C ASP A 175 -10.00 -15.16 -7.74
N HIS A 176 -10.93 -15.76 -6.99
CA HIS A 176 -10.80 -15.94 -5.54
C HIS A 176 -9.51 -16.68 -5.13
N GLN A 177 -9.07 -17.66 -5.93
CA GLN A 177 -7.87 -18.44 -5.60
C GLN A 177 -6.60 -17.58 -5.73
N HIS A 178 -6.52 -16.77 -6.79
CA HIS A 178 -5.41 -15.85 -7.01
C HIS A 178 -5.42 -14.66 -6.03
N ALA A 179 -6.60 -14.14 -5.67
CA ALA A 179 -6.75 -13.14 -4.62
C ALA A 179 -6.23 -13.66 -3.26
N TYR A 180 -6.64 -14.88 -2.89
CA TYR A 180 -6.16 -15.55 -1.68
C TYR A 180 -4.64 -15.72 -1.69
N ALA A 181 -4.09 -16.30 -2.76
CA ALA A 181 -2.65 -16.56 -2.89
C ALA A 181 -1.83 -15.27 -2.76
N SER A 182 -2.37 -14.15 -3.23
CA SER A 182 -1.71 -12.84 -3.15
C SER A 182 -1.67 -12.29 -1.73
N LEU A 183 -2.77 -12.39 -0.99
CA LEU A 183 -2.80 -12.02 0.43
C LEU A 183 -1.88 -12.92 1.26
N GLN A 184 -1.87 -14.22 0.98
CA GLN A 184 -0.96 -15.15 1.65
C GLN A 184 0.49 -14.82 1.38
N LEU A 185 0.84 -14.50 0.12
CA LEU A 185 2.19 -14.05 -0.21
C LEU A 185 2.57 -12.75 0.53
N MET A 186 1.65 -11.78 0.63
CA MET A 186 1.89 -10.56 1.41
C MET A 186 2.14 -10.88 2.88
N ARG A 187 1.33 -11.76 3.49
CA ARG A 187 1.49 -12.19 4.89
C ARG A 187 2.81 -12.94 5.09
N GLU A 188 3.17 -13.84 4.18
CA GLU A 188 4.41 -14.61 4.23
C GLU A 188 5.65 -13.70 4.15
N LEU A 189 5.71 -12.83 3.13
CA LEU A 189 6.82 -11.89 2.96
C LEU A 189 6.91 -10.87 4.09
N ASN A 190 5.78 -10.57 4.74
CA ASN A 190 5.72 -9.63 5.85
C ASN A 190 6.06 -10.25 7.22
N ARG A 191 6.02 -11.59 7.36
CA ARG A 191 6.11 -12.29 8.65
C ARG A 191 7.33 -11.87 9.48
N GLU A 192 8.45 -11.58 8.82
CA GLU A 192 9.72 -11.20 9.44
C GLU A 192 9.85 -9.68 9.71
N HIS A 193 9.07 -8.84 9.02
CA HIS A 193 9.27 -7.38 9.02
C HIS A 193 8.16 -6.59 9.71
N GLY A 194 6.97 -7.19 9.88
CA GLY A 194 5.89 -6.61 10.67
C GLY A 194 5.34 -5.28 10.13
N ALA A 195 5.34 -5.11 8.80
CA ALA A 195 4.60 -4.02 8.16
C ALA A 195 3.11 -4.16 8.45
N SER A 196 2.40 -3.05 8.57
CA SER A 196 0.93 -3.04 8.58
C SER A 196 0.42 -2.78 7.17
N PHE A 197 -0.81 -3.21 6.88
CA PHE A 197 -1.44 -3.10 5.57
C PHE A 197 -2.74 -2.31 5.69
N LEU A 198 -2.90 -1.34 4.79
CA LEU A 198 -4.18 -0.66 4.57
C LEU A 198 -4.67 -1.02 3.17
N ILE A 199 -5.77 -1.77 3.11
CA ILE A 199 -6.24 -2.41 1.88
C ILE A 199 -7.61 -1.85 1.51
N ALA A 200 -7.70 -1.12 0.40
CA ALA A 200 -9.01 -0.81 -0.19
C ALA A 200 -9.48 -2.00 -1.02
N SER A 201 -10.67 -2.51 -0.74
CA SER A 201 -11.28 -3.60 -1.49
C SER A 201 -12.80 -3.52 -1.43
N HIS A 202 -13.44 -4.01 -2.50
CA HIS A 202 -14.88 -4.31 -2.54
C HIS A 202 -15.16 -5.83 -2.53
N ASP A 203 -14.10 -6.65 -2.60
CA ASP A 203 -14.19 -8.10 -2.59
C ASP A 203 -14.35 -8.62 -1.15
N ALA A 204 -15.53 -9.15 -0.85
CA ALA A 204 -15.89 -9.71 0.46
C ALA A 204 -14.87 -10.76 0.93
N PHE A 205 -14.36 -11.59 0.02
CA PHE A 205 -13.39 -12.62 0.34
C PHE A 205 -12.08 -12.00 0.84
N VAL A 206 -11.58 -10.95 0.18
CA VAL A 206 -10.38 -10.23 0.64
C VAL A 206 -10.61 -9.54 1.98
N ILE A 207 -11.80 -8.97 2.19
CA ILE A 207 -12.16 -8.29 3.44
C ILE A 207 -12.19 -9.29 4.60
N GLU A 208 -12.74 -10.48 4.41
CA GLU A 208 -12.77 -11.55 5.43
C GLU A 208 -11.38 -12.06 5.82
N GLN A 209 -10.40 -11.95 4.93
CA GLN A 209 -9.01 -12.30 5.21
C GLN A 209 -8.23 -11.19 5.93
N CYS A 210 -8.81 -10.00 6.12
CA CYS A 210 -8.22 -8.91 6.88
C CYS A 210 -8.52 -9.05 8.37
N ASP A 211 -7.66 -8.49 9.22
CA ASP A 211 -7.79 -8.62 10.68
C ASP A 211 -8.94 -7.73 11.22
N ARG A 212 -9.21 -6.62 10.52
CA ARG A 212 -10.32 -5.70 10.80
C ARG A 212 -10.74 -4.99 9.52
N LYS A 213 -11.96 -4.45 9.51
CA LYS A 213 -12.47 -3.55 8.46
C LYS A 213 -12.94 -2.21 9.06
N ILE A 214 -12.82 -1.14 8.29
CA ILE A 214 -13.49 0.14 8.52
C ILE A 214 -14.31 0.51 7.29
N SER A 215 -15.50 1.06 7.52
CA SER A 215 -16.42 1.48 6.46
C SER A 215 -16.35 2.99 6.27
N LEU A 216 -16.18 3.43 5.03
CA LEU A 216 -16.14 4.83 4.65
C LEU A 216 -17.32 5.17 3.74
N PHE A 217 -18.14 6.14 4.15
CA PHE A 217 -19.31 6.62 3.44
C PHE A 217 -19.29 8.15 3.42
N ASP A 218 -19.39 8.76 2.24
CA ASP A 218 -19.35 10.22 2.03
C ASP A 218 -18.25 10.94 2.85
N GLY A 219 -17.04 10.38 2.82
CA GLY A 219 -15.86 10.95 3.49
C GLY A 219 -15.81 10.73 5.00
N ARG A 220 -16.77 10.04 5.60
CA ARG A 220 -16.83 9.76 7.04
C ARG A 220 -16.71 8.27 7.34
N LEU A 221 -16.11 7.94 8.47
CA LEU A 221 -16.18 6.59 8.99
C LEU A 221 -17.58 6.33 9.54
N VAL A 222 -18.14 5.18 9.19
CA VAL A 222 -19.40 4.69 9.75
C VAL A 222 -19.13 3.40 10.52
N ASP A 223 -19.83 3.21 11.64
CA ASP A 223 -19.70 1.99 12.43
C ASP A 223 -20.03 0.77 11.56
N SER A 224 -19.20 -0.26 11.71
CA SER A 224 -19.16 -1.39 10.79
C SER A 224 -20.28 -2.43 10.98
N ASP A 225 -21.29 -2.14 11.80
CA ASP A 225 -22.44 -3.03 12.07
C ASP A 225 -23.75 -2.23 12.13
N ALA A 226 -24.51 -2.28 11.04
CA ALA A 226 -25.96 -2.08 11.01
C ALA A 226 -26.59 -3.17 10.14
#